data_AF-A0A7Y5FIR3-F1
#
_entry.id   AF-A0A7Y5FIR3-F1
#
_cell.length_a   1.000
_cell.length_b   1.000
_cell.length_c   1.000
_cell.angle_alpha   90.00
_cell.angle_beta   90.00
_cell.angle_gamma   90.00
#
_symmetry.space_group_name_H-M   'P 1'
#
loop_
_entity.id
_entity.type
_entity.pdbx_description
1 polymer ?
#
loop_
_entity_poly.entity_id
_entity_poly.type
_entity_poly.pdbx_seq_one_letter_code
_entity_poly.pdbx_strand_id
1 'polypeptide(L)'
;MRKKSAPVILSVVGYSGAGKTTLLEKLIPALRKRGIRLAVIKHTSHHHELDRPGKDSHRLRQAGAEAVVVSSPKMVAMFREVAREWPLARLLRHLPRNVDLVIAEGFRSPAHPCVEVFRRGFSPALKCRGHRNLLAVVGDDPGALTVPRFDRDAVRALAEFLLENLFAHPPLRQKKGTRDAFNQKLANERRRPTDSAKGNPRTALGRR
;
A
#
# COMPACT_ATOMS: atom_id res chain seq x y z
N MET A 1 8.57 19.25 15.99
CA MET A 1 8.42 18.36 14.80
C MET A 1 9.01 16.99 15.15
N ARG A 2 8.29 15.87 14.96
CA ARG A 2 8.84 14.52 15.25
C ARG A 2 10.04 14.26 14.32
N LYS A 3 11.22 13.90 14.85
CA LYS A 3 12.35 13.38 14.06
C LYS A 3 11.82 12.29 13.12
N LYS A 4 12.09 12.42 11.83
CA LYS A 4 11.70 11.40 10.84
C LYS A 4 12.56 10.17 11.03
N SER A 5 11.98 9.12 11.59
CA SER A 5 12.55 7.78 11.60
C SER A 5 12.42 7.14 10.22
N ALA A 6 13.40 6.31 9.84
CA ALA A 6 13.27 5.43 8.68
C ALA A 6 12.01 4.56 8.80
N PRO A 7 11.37 4.16 7.68
CA PRO A 7 10.20 3.28 7.75
C PRO A 7 10.60 1.93 8.35
N VAL A 8 9.67 1.32 9.09
CA VAL A 8 9.83 -0.09 9.50
C VAL A 8 9.68 -0.97 8.27
N ILE A 9 10.44 -2.05 8.18
CA ILE A 9 10.39 -3.00 7.07
C ILE A 9 9.87 -4.33 7.60
N LEU A 10 8.85 -4.88 6.92
CA LEU A 10 8.31 -6.22 7.17
C LEU A 10 8.42 -7.03 5.89
N SER A 11 9.12 -8.16 5.94
CA SER A 11 9.14 -9.11 4.83
C SER A 11 7.93 -10.04 4.89
N VAL A 12 7.24 -10.21 3.76
CA VAL A 12 6.17 -11.21 3.63
C VAL A 12 6.66 -12.30 2.68
N VAL A 13 6.92 -13.47 3.26
CA VAL A 13 7.62 -14.59 2.61
C VAL A 13 6.70 -15.80 2.47
N GLY A 14 7.11 -16.75 1.63
CA GLY A 14 6.35 -17.96 1.33
C GLY A 14 6.65 -18.48 -0.07
N TYR A 15 6.27 -19.72 -0.35
CA TYR A 15 6.42 -20.31 -1.68
C TYR A 15 5.52 -19.63 -2.72
N SER A 16 5.82 -19.82 -4.00
CA SER A 16 4.94 -19.33 -5.08
C SER A 16 3.58 -20.00 -4.94
N GLY A 17 2.50 -19.26 -5.22
CA GLY A 17 1.13 -19.77 -5.05
C GLY A 17 0.64 -19.97 -3.60
N ALA A 18 1.49 -19.76 -2.58
CA ALA A 18 1.10 -19.94 -1.18
C ALA A 18 0.03 -18.95 -0.67
N GLY A 19 -0.25 -17.87 -1.42
CA GLY A 19 -1.28 -16.88 -1.08
C GLY A 19 -0.77 -15.56 -0.50
N LYS A 20 0.50 -15.20 -0.71
CA LYS A 20 1.10 -13.93 -0.24
C LYS A 20 0.30 -12.71 -0.71
N THR A 21 0.06 -12.58 -2.01
CA THR A 21 -0.72 -11.47 -2.57
C THR A 21 -2.12 -11.41 -1.97
N THR A 22 -2.80 -12.55 -1.85
CA THR A 22 -4.15 -12.64 -1.27
C THR A 22 -4.18 -12.19 0.19
N LEU A 23 -3.16 -12.54 0.98
CA LEU A 23 -3.01 -12.02 2.34
C LEU A 23 -2.82 -10.51 2.33
N LEU A 24 -1.93 -9.99 1.47
CA LEU A 24 -1.62 -8.56 1.39
C LEU A 24 -2.82 -7.71 0.96
N GLU A 25 -3.63 -8.20 0.02
CA GLU A 25 -4.87 -7.55 -0.42
C GLU A 25 -5.85 -7.29 0.74
N LYS A 26 -5.88 -8.18 1.73
CA LYS A 26 -6.72 -8.03 2.94
C LYS A 26 -6.00 -7.23 4.04
N LEU A 27 -4.71 -7.49 4.25
CA LEU A 27 -3.91 -6.90 5.34
C LEU A 27 -3.64 -5.41 5.12
N ILE A 28 -3.35 -4.99 3.89
CA ILE A 28 -3.04 -3.58 3.57
C ILE A 28 -4.22 -2.65 3.95
N PRO A 29 -5.48 -2.92 3.55
CA PRO A 29 -6.62 -2.15 4.02
C PRO A 29 -6.76 -2.16 5.55
N ALA A 30 -6.52 -3.28 6.21
CA ALA A 30 -6.62 -3.39 7.67
C ALA A 30 -5.58 -2.52 8.40
N LEU A 31 -4.35 -2.45 7.91
CA LEU A 31 -3.29 -1.58 8.43
C LEU A 31 -3.58 -0.11 8.12
N ARG A 32 -4.03 0.21 6.90
CA ARG A 32 -4.39 1.58 6.50
C ARG A 32 -5.56 2.13 7.33
N LYS A 33 -6.56 1.30 7.65
CA LYS A 33 -7.69 1.67 8.54
C LYS A 33 -7.23 2.11 9.94
N ARG A 34 -6.04 1.68 10.37
CA ARG A 34 -5.40 2.05 11.64
C ARG A 34 -4.43 3.24 11.52
N GLY A 35 -4.44 3.93 10.38
CA GLY A 35 -3.67 5.16 10.16
C GLY A 35 -2.24 4.96 9.66
N ILE A 36 -1.83 3.72 9.37
CA ILE A 36 -0.50 3.40 8.85
C ILE A 36 -0.39 3.82 7.38
N ARG A 37 0.62 4.65 7.08
CA ARG A 37 1.03 4.91 5.69
C ARG A 37 2.02 3.84 5.29
N LEU A 38 1.65 3.01 4.33
CA LEU A 38 2.51 1.93 3.89
C LEU A 38 2.82 2.00 2.40
N ALA A 39 3.95 1.39 2.05
CA ALA A 39 4.33 1.08 0.68
C ALA A 39 4.64 -0.42 0.56
N VAL A 40 4.57 -0.93 -0.66
CA VAL A 40 4.91 -2.32 -0.97
C VAL A 40 6.05 -2.31 -1.97
N ILE A 41 7.08 -3.11 -1.71
CA ILE A 41 8.10 -3.47 -2.68
C ILE A 41 7.91 -4.96 -2.94
N LYS A 42 7.61 -5.31 -4.20
CA LYS A 42 7.37 -6.69 -4.60
C LYS A 42 8.54 -7.20 -5.42
N HIS A 43 9.03 -8.39 -5.08
CA HIS A 43 9.98 -9.15 -5.88
C HIS A 43 9.23 -10.12 -6.82
N THR A 44 9.70 -10.23 -8.05
CA THR A 44 9.29 -11.26 -9.01
C THR A 44 10.52 -12.01 -9.48
N SER A 45 10.47 -13.34 -9.49
CA SER A 45 11.58 -14.18 -9.98
C SER A 45 11.69 -14.20 -11.50
N HIS A 46 10.67 -13.70 -12.22
CA HIS A 46 10.63 -13.70 -13.68
C HIS A 46 10.57 -12.28 -14.21
N HIS A 47 11.47 -12.00 -15.16
CA HIS A 47 11.38 -10.82 -16.01
C HIS A 47 10.11 -10.91 -16.86
N HIS A 48 9.31 -9.85 -16.83
CA HIS A 48 8.15 -9.70 -17.70
C HIS A 48 7.96 -8.21 -18.02
N GLU A 49 7.41 -7.92 -19.19
CA GLU A 49 7.12 -6.56 -19.58
C GLU A 49 5.98 -6.01 -18.70
N LEU A 50 6.23 -4.85 -18.09
CA LEU A 50 5.31 -4.17 -17.17
C LEU A 50 4.52 -3.06 -17.87
N ASP A 51 4.97 -2.61 -19.04
CA ASP A 51 4.32 -1.63 -19.88
C ASP A 51 3.54 -2.31 -21.02
N ARG A 52 2.83 -1.53 -21.84
CA ARG A 52 2.18 -2.04 -23.05
C ARG A 52 3.15 -2.00 -24.24
N PRO A 53 3.52 -3.14 -24.84
CA PRO A 53 4.36 -3.17 -26.03
C PRO A 53 3.82 -2.26 -27.15
N GLY A 54 4.73 -1.53 -27.80
CA GLY A 54 4.41 -0.65 -28.93
C GLY A 54 3.78 0.70 -28.57
N LYS A 55 3.42 0.96 -27.31
CA LYS A 55 2.98 2.30 -26.87
C LYS A 55 4.16 3.25 -26.66
N ASP A 56 3.88 4.53 -26.51
CA ASP A 56 4.90 5.58 -26.52
C ASP A 56 5.95 5.41 -25.41
N SER A 57 5.52 5.11 -24.18
CA SER A 57 6.44 4.86 -23.06
C SER A 57 7.34 3.65 -23.31
N HIS A 58 6.81 2.58 -23.91
CA HIS A 58 7.58 1.42 -24.31
C HIS A 58 8.56 1.76 -25.43
N ARG A 59 8.12 2.46 -26.47
CA ARG A 59 8.98 2.88 -27.60
C ARG A 59 10.13 3.78 -27.14
N LEU A 60 9.88 4.70 -26.21
CA LEU A 60 10.91 5.56 -25.63
C LEU A 60 11.96 4.76 -24.84
N ARG A 61 11.55 3.73 -24.09
CA ARG A 61 12.49 2.82 -23.43
C ARG A 61 13.34 2.05 -24.44
N GLN A 62 12.71 1.45 -25.45
CA GLN A 62 13.41 0.69 -26.49
C GLN A 62 14.36 1.57 -27.30
N ALA A 63 14.07 2.87 -27.41
CA ALA A 63 14.96 3.86 -28.02
C ALA A 63 16.20 4.20 -27.17
N GLY A 64 16.31 3.66 -25.94
CA GLY A 64 17.48 3.82 -25.08
C GLY A 64 17.33 4.84 -23.95
N ALA A 65 16.12 5.33 -23.65
CA ALA A 65 15.92 6.19 -22.50
C ALA A 65 16.28 5.45 -21.20
N GLU A 66 17.21 6.01 -20.39
CA GLU A 66 17.61 5.39 -19.11
C GLU A 66 16.45 5.22 -18.13
N ALA A 67 15.44 6.09 -18.23
CA ALA A 67 14.19 6.00 -17.50
C ALA A 67 13.07 6.67 -18.28
N VAL A 68 11.87 6.12 -18.16
CA VAL A 68 10.64 6.75 -18.66
C VAL A 68 9.68 6.91 -17.48
N VAL A 69 9.24 8.16 -17.25
CA VAL A 69 8.28 8.49 -16.20
C VAL A 69 6.97 8.89 -16.87
N VAL A 70 5.92 8.11 -16.60
CA VAL A 70 4.56 8.38 -17.08
C VAL A 70 3.77 9.04 -15.96
N SER A 71 3.18 10.20 -16.24
CA SER A 71 2.39 10.96 -15.28
C SER A 71 0.96 11.12 -15.77
N SER A 72 0.00 10.90 -14.87
CA SER A 72 -1.42 11.11 -15.08
C SER A 72 -2.04 11.78 -13.84
N PRO A 73 -3.27 12.33 -13.93
CA PRO A 73 -3.92 12.99 -12.79
C PRO A 73 -4.07 12.12 -11.53
N LYS A 74 -4.03 10.79 -11.65
CA LYS A 74 -4.27 9.85 -10.54
C LYS A 74 -3.09 8.94 -10.22
N MET A 75 -2.06 8.90 -11.07
CA MET A 75 -0.99 7.90 -10.96
C MET A 75 0.29 8.34 -11.68
N VAL A 76 1.43 7.98 -11.10
CA VAL A 76 2.74 8.06 -11.73
C VAL A 76 3.31 6.65 -11.82
N ALA A 77 3.88 6.30 -12.97
CA ALA A 77 4.67 5.09 -13.17
C ALA A 77 6.08 5.47 -13.63
N MET A 78 7.09 4.73 -13.15
CA MET A 78 8.47 4.89 -13.59
C MET A 78 8.97 3.53 -14.06
N PHE A 79 9.45 3.49 -15.29
CA PHE A 79 10.11 2.33 -15.87
C PHE A 79 11.59 2.64 -16.01
N ARG A 80 12.44 1.67 -15.64
CA ARG A 80 13.88 1.78 -15.71
C ARG A 80 14.50 0.42 -15.95
N GLU A 81 15.22 0.30 -17.04
CA GLU A 81 16.04 -0.87 -17.31
C GLU A 81 17.26 -0.88 -16.37
N VAL A 82 17.59 -2.05 -15.83
CA VAL A 82 18.70 -2.21 -14.89
C VAL A 82 19.59 -3.37 -15.33
N ALA A 83 20.90 -3.15 -15.35
CA ALA A 83 21.85 -4.23 -15.68
C ALA A 83 21.87 -5.37 -14.64
N ARG A 84 21.43 -5.08 -13.42
CA ARG A 84 21.31 -6.03 -12.31
C ARG A 84 20.18 -5.63 -11.38
N GLU A 85 19.58 -6.62 -10.75
CA GLU A 85 18.54 -6.41 -9.74
C GLU A 85 19.03 -5.47 -8.63
N TRP A 86 18.18 -4.53 -8.23
CA TRP A 86 18.53 -3.59 -7.17
C TRP A 86 18.26 -4.18 -5.79
N PRO A 87 19.18 -3.98 -4.83
CA PRO A 87 18.94 -4.40 -3.45
C PRO A 87 17.79 -3.59 -2.84
N LEU A 88 17.11 -4.17 -1.85
CA LEU A 88 15.99 -3.54 -1.14
C LEU A 88 16.34 -2.12 -0.65
N ALA A 89 17.54 -1.94 -0.07
CA ALA A 89 18.03 -0.64 0.39
C ALA A 89 18.04 0.44 -0.70
N ARG A 90 18.33 0.05 -1.96
CA ARG A 90 18.27 0.96 -3.10
C ARG A 90 16.82 1.26 -3.49
N LEU A 91 15.95 0.25 -3.52
CA LEU A 91 14.53 0.40 -3.87
C LEU A 91 13.78 1.32 -2.90
N LEU A 92 14.12 1.30 -1.61
CA LEU A 92 13.53 2.19 -0.60
C LEU A 92 13.67 3.68 -0.94
N ARG A 93 14.72 4.08 -1.67
CA ARG A 93 14.97 5.47 -2.07
C ARG A 93 13.95 6.00 -3.07
N HIS A 94 13.20 5.12 -3.74
CA HIS A 94 12.16 5.48 -4.70
C HIS A 94 10.78 5.61 -4.07
N LEU A 95 10.64 5.27 -2.79
CA LEU A 95 9.36 5.36 -2.08
C LEU A 95 9.06 6.79 -1.60
N PRO A 96 7.79 7.12 -1.35
CA PRO A 96 7.43 8.40 -0.74
C PRO A 96 8.13 8.60 0.61
N ARG A 97 8.60 9.81 0.89
CA ARG A 97 9.32 10.18 2.14
C ARG A 97 8.50 10.05 3.43
N ASN A 98 7.26 9.62 3.34
CA ASN A 98 6.22 9.71 4.36
C ASN A 98 5.52 8.34 4.53
N VAL A 99 6.32 7.28 4.52
CA VAL A 99 5.91 5.90 4.76
C VAL A 99 6.30 5.52 6.19
N ASP A 100 5.39 4.86 6.90
CA ASP A 100 5.58 4.33 8.25
C ASP A 100 6.02 2.85 8.20
N LEU A 101 5.48 2.08 7.24
CA LEU A 101 5.77 0.65 7.03
C LEU A 101 6.04 0.35 5.56
N VAL A 102 7.11 -0.38 5.26
CA VAL A 102 7.35 -0.99 3.95
C VAL A 102 7.13 -2.49 4.07
N ILE A 103 6.21 -3.02 3.26
CA ILE A 103 6.03 -4.45 3.08
C ILE A 103 6.92 -4.90 1.92
N ALA A 104 7.86 -5.78 2.19
CA ALA A 104 8.73 -6.37 1.18
C ALA A 104 8.23 -7.77 0.83
N GLU A 105 7.46 -7.91 -0.24
CA GLU A 105 6.93 -9.20 -0.70
C GLU A 105 8.02 -9.98 -1.45
N GLY A 106 8.36 -11.18 -0.96
CA GLY A 106 9.36 -12.06 -1.60
C GLY A 106 10.82 -11.77 -1.22
N PHE A 107 11.14 -10.55 -0.78
CA PHE A 107 12.46 -10.17 -0.26
C PHE A 107 12.72 -10.80 1.13
N ARG A 108 13.24 -12.02 1.16
CA ARG A 108 13.73 -12.64 2.38
C ARG A 108 15.06 -11.98 2.76
N SER A 109 15.10 -11.34 3.93
CA SER A 109 16.32 -10.75 4.48
C SER A 109 16.48 -11.19 5.93
N PRO A 110 17.67 -11.62 6.36
CA PRO A 110 17.89 -11.94 7.75
C PRO A 110 17.82 -10.71 8.66
N ALA A 111 17.93 -9.50 8.11
CA ALA A 111 17.97 -8.24 8.86
C ALA A 111 16.59 -7.67 9.21
N HIS A 112 15.50 -8.23 8.69
CA HIS A 112 14.16 -7.67 8.86
C HIS A 112 13.18 -8.68 9.44
N PRO A 113 12.24 -8.25 10.30
CA PRO A 113 11.11 -9.06 10.72
C PRO A 113 10.36 -9.63 9.51
N CYS A 114 9.87 -10.86 9.62
CA CYS A 114 9.08 -11.46 8.56
C CYS A 114 7.83 -12.19 9.06
N VAL A 115 6.82 -12.22 8.20
CA VAL A 115 5.68 -13.12 8.30
C VAL A 115 5.78 -14.12 7.15
N GLU A 116 5.65 -15.40 7.48
CA GLU A 116 5.65 -16.45 6.47
C GLU A 116 4.24 -16.96 6.19
N VAL A 117 3.84 -16.94 4.92
CA VAL A 117 2.62 -17.58 4.44
C VAL A 117 2.91 -19.02 4.10
N PHE A 118 2.31 -19.94 4.87
CA PHE A 118 2.43 -21.37 4.67
C PHE A 118 1.12 -21.97 4.17
N ARG A 119 1.22 -22.78 3.11
CA ARG A 119 0.10 -23.50 2.53
C ARG A 119 0.51 -24.92 2.20
N ARG A 120 -0.16 -25.91 2.80
CA ARG A 120 0.03 -27.33 2.49
C ARG A 120 -0.25 -27.57 1.00
N GLY A 121 0.58 -28.39 0.36
CA GLY A 121 0.54 -28.64 -1.08
C GLY A 121 1.24 -27.58 -1.95
N PHE A 122 1.50 -26.38 -1.43
CA PHE A 122 2.28 -25.34 -2.12
C PHE A 122 3.63 -25.08 -1.46
N SER A 123 3.72 -25.34 -0.15
CA SER A 123 4.88 -25.09 0.70
C SER A 123 5.39 -26.43 1.22
N PRO A 124 6.53 -26.95 0.71
CA PRO A 124 7.11 -28.20 1.21
C PRO A 124 7.64 -28.06 2.63
N ALA A 125 8.04 -26.85 3.04
CA ALA A 125 8.50 -26.51 4.37
C ALA A 125 8.30 -25.01 4.63
N LEU A 126 8.65 -24.55 5.83
CA LEU A 126 8.82 -23.13 6.13
C LEU A 126 10.20 -22.65 5.66
N LYS A 127 10.24 -21.58 4.87
CA LYS A 127 11.46 -20.87 4.43
C LYS A 127 12.20 -20.17 5.56
N CYS A 128 11.48 -19.79 6.62
CA CYS A 128 12.01 -19.04 7.77
C CYS A 128 12.00 -19.88 9.05
N ARG A 129 11.95 -21.21 8.97
CA ARG A 129 12.13 -22.07 10.15
C ARG A 129 13.46 -21.77 10.84
N GLY A 130 13.43 -21.60 12.17
CA GLY A 130 14.61 -21.26 12.99
C GLY A 130 15.13 -19.84 12.80
N HIS A 131 14.45 -19.00 12.01
CA HIS A 131 14.90 -17.65 11.73
C HIS A 131 14.52 -16.71 12.87
N ARG A 132 15.51 -16.05 13.50
CA ARG A 132 15.29 -15.18 14.68
C ARG A 132 14.26 -14.07 14.49
N ASN A 133 14.12 -13.61 13.24
CA ASN A 133 13.23 -12.52 12.86
C ASN A 133 11.87 -12.99 12.30
N LEU A 134 11.55 -14.30 12.36
CA LEU A 134 10.20 -14.76 12.04
C LEU A 134 9.25 -14.31 13.17
N LEU A 135 8.25 -13.50 12.83
CA LEU A 135 7.25 -13.01 13.79
C LEU A 135 6.03 -13.91 13.88
N ALA A 136 5.57 -14.43 12.76
CA ALA A 136 4.36 -15.25 12.70
C ALA A 136 4.31 -16.09 11.42
N VAL A 137 3.52 -17.16 11.47
CA VAL A 137 3.12 -17.95 10.30
C VAL A 137 1.64 -17.74 10.02
N VAL A 138 1.28 -17.61 8.74
CA VAL A 138 -0.11 -17.42 8.29
C VAL A 138 -0.52 -18.57 7.38
N GLY A 139 -1.63 -19.22 7.69
CA GLY A 139 -2.21 -20.30 6.89
C GLY A 139 -2.24 -21.64 7.60
N ASP A 140 -1.90 -22.70 6.87
CA ASP A 140 -2.01 -24.08 7.37
C ASP A 140 -0.98 -24.34 8.48
N ASP A 141 -1.17 -25.39 9.28
CA ASP A 141 -0.20 -25.76 10.32
C ASP A 141 1.00 -26.51 9.72
N PRO A 142 2.23 -25.98 9.82
CA PRO A 142 3.45 -26.68 9.39
C PRO A 142 4.04 -27.58 10.49
N GLY A 143 3.45 -27.60 11.70
CA GLY A 143 3.99 -28.26 12.88
C GLY A 143 5.21 -27.56 13.48
N ALA A 144 5.47 -27.82 14.77
CA ALA A 144 6.65 -27.37 15.50
C ALA A 144 6.98 -25.87 15.32
N LEU A 145 6.00 -25.01 15.55
CA LEU A 145 6.17 -23.55 15.51
C LEU A 145 6.66 -23.01 16.85
N THR A 146 7.60 -22.08 16.78
CA THR A 146 8.06 -21.28 17.94
C THR A 146 7.48 -19.87 17.96
N VAL A 147 6.58 -19.57 17.01
CA VAL A 147 5.96 -18.26 16.79
C VAL A 147 4.45 -18.42 16.63
N PRO A 148 3.65 -17.38 16.88
CA PRO A 148 2.21 -17.43 16.67
C PRO A 148 1.84 -17.83 15.23
N ARG A 149 0.77 -18.62 15.12
CA ARG A 149 0.11 -18.94 13.87
C ARG A 149 -1.21 -18.19 13.76
N PHE A 150 -1.49 -17.63 12.59
CA PHE A 150 -2.78 -17.02 12.26
C PHE A 150 -3.43 -17.76 11.10
N ASP A 151 -4.76 -17.87 11.15
CA ASP A 151 -5.52 -18.26 9.97
C ASP A 151 -5.44 -17.18 8.88
N ARG A 152 -5.62 -17.54 7.61
CA ARG A 152 -5.59 -16.60 6.48
C ARG A 152 -6.65 -15.51 6.58
N ASP A 153 -7.77 -15.80 7.24
CA ASP A 153 -8.88 -14.87 7.40
C ASP A 153 -8.82 -14.10 8.73
N ALA A 154 -7.91 -14.45 9.64
CA ALA A 154 -7.67 -13.76 10.91
C ALA A 154 -6.89 -12.42 10.73
N VAL A 155 -7.17 -11.69 9.65
CA VAL A 155 -6.44 -10.49 9.21
C VAL A 155 -6.48 -9.36 10.24
N ARG A 156 -7.60 -9.24 10.99
CA ARG A 156 -7.72 -8.24 12.04
C ARG A 156 -6.71 -8.47 13.16
N ALA A 157 -6.65 -9.70 13.67
CA ALA A 157 -5.75 -10.11 14.74
C ALA A 157 -4.30 -10.04 14.29
N LEU A 158 -4.00 -10.48 13.06
CA LEU A 158 -2.67 -10.35 12.47
C LEU A 158 -2.22 -8.87 12.38
N ALA A 159 -3.11 -7.97 11.96
CA ALA A 159 -2.79 -6.55 11.87
C ALA A 159 -2.50 -5.94 13.25
N GLU A 160 -3.26 -6.30 14.28
CA GLU A 160 -3.03 -5.85 15.67
C GLU A 160 -1.69 -6.36 16.20
N PHE A 161 -1.45 -7.66 16.07
CA PHE A 161 -0.18 -8.30 16.43
C PHE A 161 1.02 -7.63 15.73
N LEU A 162 0.94 -7.39 14.42
CA LEU A 162 2.02 -6.75 13.69
C LEU A 162 2.30 -5.33 14.17
N LEU A 163 1.27 -4.56 14.54
CA LEU A 163 1.48 -3.20 15.02
C LEU A 163 2.17 -3.17 16.38
N GLU A 164 1.79 -4.07 17.28
CA GLU A 164 2.40 -4.21 18.61
C GLU A 164 3.87 -4.65 18.52
N ASN A 165 4.19 -5.54 17.58
CA ASN A 165 5.53 -6.13 17.47
C ASN A 165 6.48 -5.33 16.58
N LEU A 166 5.97 -4.50 15.65
CA LEU A 166 6.80 -3.71 14.75
C LEU A 166 7.03 -2.27 15.22
N PHE A 167 6.17 -1.74 16.09
CA PHE A 167 6.24 -0.36 16.54
C PHE A 167 6.21 -0.28 18.06
N ALA A 168 7.25 0.31 18.65
CA ALA A 168 7.22 0.69 20.08
C ALA A 168 6.05 1.63 20.40
N HIS A 169 5.74 2.55 19.47
CA HIS A 169 4.53 3.38 19.49
C HIS A 169 3.95 3.51 18.08
N PRO A 170 2.80 2.90 17.76
CA PRO A 170 2.23 2.95 16.42
C PRO A 170 1.89 4.41 16.05
N PRO A 171 2.18 4.86 14.81
CA PRO A 171 1.81 6.19 14.37
C PRO A 171 0.30 6.26 14.14
N LEU A 172 -0.46 6.47 15.20
CA LEU A 172 -1.90 6.68 15.15
C LEU A 172 -2.18 8.03 14.49
N ARG A 173 -2.67 8.01 13.25
CA ARG A 173 -3.19 9.19 12.56
C ARG A 173 -4.71 9.18 12.66
N GLN A 174 -5.28 10.28 13.18
CA GLN A 174 -6.73 10.47 13.16
C GLN A 174 -7.26 10.41 11.71
N LYS A 175 -8.44 9.81 11.53
CA LYS A 175 -9.06 9.62 10.22
C LYS A 175 -9.24 10.97 9.51
N LYS A 176 -8.87 11.03 8.23
CA LYS A 176 -9.17 12.13 7.30
C LYS A 176 -10.68 12.23 6.94
N GLY A 177 -11.57 11.78 7.83
CA GLY A 177 -13.01 11.66 7.56
C GLY A 177 -13.86 12.85 8.01
N THR A 178 -13.36 13.70 8.92
CA THR A 178 -14.16 14.82 9.45
C THR A 178 -13.92 16.14 8.72
N ARG A 179 -12.72 16.41 8.19
CA ARG A 179 -12.44 17.68 7.49
C ARG A 179 -13.07 17.74 6.09
N ASP A 180 -13.05 16.65 5.33
CA ASP A 180 -13.62 16.65 3.98
C ASP A 180 -15.16 16.70 4.03
N ALA A 181 -15.78 15.97 4.96
CA ALA A 181 -17.22 16.05 5.19
C ALA A 181 -17.66 17.42 5.74
N PHE A 182 -16.86 18.05 6.62
CA PHE A 182 -17.12 19.39 7.13
C PHE A 182 -16.97 20.47 6.05
N ASN A 183 -15.92 20.39 5.23
CA ASN A 183 -15.71 21.32 4.12
C ASN A 183 -16.77 21.15 3.02
N GLN A 184 -17.23 19.93 2.78
CA GLN A 184 -18.31 19.64 1.82
C GLN A 184 -19.68 20.09 2.35
N LYS A 185 -19.91 20.00 3.67
CA LYS A 185 -21.10 20.56 4.33
C LYS A 185 -21.11 22.09 4.26
N LEU A 186 -20.00 22.76 4.56
CA LEU A 186 -19.84 24.21 4.44
C LEU A 186 -19.98 24.71 2.98
N ALA A 187 -19.47 23.96 2.01
CA ALA A 187 -19.62 24.28 0.60
C ALA A 187 -21.08 24.16 0.11
N ASN A 188 -21.87 23.25 0.68
CA ASN A 188 -23.28 23.08 0.36
C ASN A 188 -24.18 24.10 1.08
N GLU A 189 -23.84 24.52 2.30
CA GLU A 189 -24.57 25.56 3.05
C GLU A 189 -24.41 26.95 2.42
N ARG A 190 -23.26 27.25 1.81
CA ARG A 190 -23.00 28.51 1.07
C ARG A 190 -23.69 28.62 -0.30
N ARG A 191 -24.37 27.57 -0.77
CA ARG A 191 -25.06 27.53 -2.07
C ARG A 191 -26.58 27.67 -1.98
N ARG A 192 -27.15 27.94 -0.79
CA ARG A 192 -28.59 28.22 -0.67
C ARG A 192 -28.87 29.63 -1.19
N PRO A 193 -29.73 29.82 -2.21
CA PRO A 193 -30.16 31.14 -2.63
C PRO A 193 -30.97 31.78 -1.50
N THR A 194 -30.68 33.03 -1.17
CA THR A 194 -31.55 33.85 -0.33
C THR A 194 -32.80 34.19 -1.14
N ASP A 195 -33.90 33.50 -0.86
CA ASP A 195 -35.22 33.87 -1.38
C ASP A 195 -35.69 35.16 -0.69
N SER A 196 -35.55 36.29 -1.38
CA SER A 196 -36.30 37.50 -1.06
C SER A 196 -36.39 38.44 -2.27
N ALA A 197 -37.43 38.28 -3.09
CA ALA A 197 -38.02 39.37 -3.85
C ALA A 197 -39.51 39.09 -4.10
N LYS A 198 -40.33 39.47 -3.11
CA LYS A 198 -41.78 39.59 -3.28
C LYS A 198 -42.09 40.82 -4.14
N GLY A 199 -42.69 40.55 -5.30
CA GLY A 199 -43.84 41.23 -5.90
C GLY A 199 -43.91 42.76 -6.01
N ASN A 200 -44.15 43.24 -7.24
CA ASN A 200 -45.29 44.13 -7.50
C ASN A 200 -45.70 44.07 -8.99
N PRO A 201 -46.99 43.90 -9.34
CA PRO A 201 -47.47 44.02 -10.71
C PRO A 201 -48.07 45.41 -10.96
N ARG A 202 -47.77 46.06 -12.09
CA ARG A 202 -48.61 47.12 -12.67
C ARG A 202 -48.23 47.45 -14.13
N THR A 203 -49.15 47.07 -15.03
CA THR A 203 -49.76 47.87 -16.11
C THR A 203 -48.92 48.79 -17.01
N ALA A 204 -48.97 48.54 -18.32
CA ALA A 204 -49.37 49.44 -19.44
C ALA A 204 -48.69 48.96 -20.74
N LEU A 205 -49.39 48.38 -21.72
CA LEU A 205 -50.10 49.06 -22.83
C LEU A 205 -49.20 50.00 -23.66
N GLY A 206 -49.02 49.68 -24.96
CA GLY A 206 -48.91 50.72 -26.00
C GLY A 206 -47.61 50.79 -26.82
N ARG A 207 -47.67 50.16 -28.00
CA ARG A 207 -47.35 50.69 -29.35
C ARG A 207 -46.04 51.47 -29.62
N ARG A 208 -45.43 50.99 -30.73
CA ARG A 208 -44.46 51.58 -31.67
C ARG A 208 -42.99 51.38 -31.35
#